data_AF-A7SYI9-F1
#
_entry.id   AF-A7SYI9-F1
#
_cell.length_a   1.000
_cell.length_b   1.000
_cell.length_c   1.000
_cell.angle_alpha   90.00
_cell.angle_beta   90.00
_cell.angle_gamma   90.00
#
_symmetry.space_group_name_H-M   'P 1'
#
loop_
_entity.id
_entity.type
_entity.pdbx_description
1 polymer ?
#
loop_
_entity_poly.entity_id
_entity_poly.type
_entity_poly.pdbx_seq_one_letter_code
_entity_poly.pdbx_strand_id
1 'polypeptide(L)'
;LLNLSISILLAQFLFLVGSGQTGSKAGCVFIAIVLHFAFLASFSWMSIIAFDTWRAFSFSGQSAMRSDKAKQRQRIMKRLAIGYLSVFVLVIILTALDQSGAFAIRYGGSKGCWINNGDANLYIFVIPVSLALVWNAVFFVLTVKAIRVAKQQSRAAVNEGDQKRDIVVYAKIASLMGFAWVFGILAAFISEYLMFPFVIFTTAQGVFIAVSFVFTRR
;
A
#
# COMPACT_ATOMS: atom_id res chain seq x y z
N LEU A 1 0.25 -2.87 10.01
CA LEU A 1 1.14 -3.96 9.56
C LEU A 1 0.35 -5.23 9.28
N LEU A 2 -0.29 -5.90 10.27
CA LEU A 2 -1.05 -7.13 10.01
C LEU A 2 -2.05 -7.02 8.84
N ASN A 3 -2.92 -6.00 8.85
CA ASN A 3 -3.89 -5.80 7.75
C ASN A 3 -3.21 -5.55 6.40
N LEU A 4 -2.13 -4.74 6.38
CA LEU A 4 -1.33 -4.54 5.18
C LEU A 4 -0.77 -5.88 4.66
N SER A 5 -0.17 -6.67 5.54
CA SER A 5 0.40 -7.98 5.20
C SER A 5 -0.66 -8.94 4.65
N ILE A 6 -1.85 -9.00 5.26
CA ILE A 6 -2.96 -9.81 4.75
C ILE A 6 -3.38 -9.34 3.36
N SER A 7 -3.57 -8.04 3.15
CA SER A 7 -3.99 -7.49 1.86
C SER A 7 -2.95 -7.72 0.75
N ILE A 8 -1.66 -7.53 1.04
CA ILE A 8 -0.57 -7.81 0.08
C ILE A 8 -0.49 -9.30 -0.21
N LEU A 9 -0.55 -10.17 0.82
CA LEU A 9 -0.50 -11.61 0.63
C LEU A 9 -1.65 -12.10 -0.25
N LEU A 10 -2.87 -11.63 0.02
CA LEU A 10 -4.04 -11.94 -0.78
C LEU A 10 -3.86 -11.48 -2.24
N ALA A 11 -3.38 -10.24 -2.46
CA ALA A 11 -3.16 -9.71 -3.79
C ALA A 11 -2.09 -10.52 -4.56
N GLN A 12 -0.96 -10.81 -3.94
CA GLN A 12 0.14 -11.56 -4.57
C GLN A 12 -0.25 -13.01 -4.85
N PHE A 13 -0.95 -13.65 -3.91
CA PHE A 13 -1.46 -15.00 -4.08
C PHE A 13 -2.43 -15.04 -5.28
N LEU A 14 -3.46 -14.19 -5.29
CA LEU A 14 -4.43 -14.15 -6.38
C LEU A 14 -3.81 -13.77 -7.73
N PHE A 15 -2.82 -12.87 -7.74
CA PHE A 15 -2.09 -12.56 -8.96
C PHE A 15 -1.33 -13.79 -9.48
N LEU A 16 -0.65 -14.53 -8.60
CA LEU A 16 0.14 -15.70 -8.97
C LEU A 16 -0.70 -16.88 -9.46
N VAL A 17 -1.71 -17.29 -8.70
CA VAL A 17 -2.54 -18.48 -9.06
C VAL A 17 -3.74 -18.14 -9.93
N GLY A 18 -4.19 -16.88 -9.97
CA GLY A 18 -5.46 -16.51 -10.58
C GLY A 18 -5.38 -15.70 -11.86
N SER A 19 -4.31 -14.93 -12.09
CA SER A 19 -4.26 -13.99 -13.23
C SER A 19 -4.34 -14.67 -14.61
N GLY A 20 -3.78 -15.89 -14.74
CA GLY A 20 -3.80 -16.69 -15.96
C GLY A 20 -5.01 -17.63 -16.12
N GLN A 21 -5.87 -17.75 -15.09
CA GLN A 21 -6.94 -18.76 -15.07
C GLN A 21 -8.21 -18.29 -15.80
N THR A 22 -8.15 -18.21 -17.13
CA THR A 22 -9.23 -17.69 -17.98
C THR A 22 -10.29 -18.74 -18.38
N GLY A 23 -10.09 -20.02 -18.03
CA GLY A 23 -10.99 -21.12 -18.41
C GLY A 23 -12.39 -21.06 -17.79
N SER A 24 -12.54 -20.43 -16.62
CA SER A 24 -13.85 -20.15 -16.02
C SER A 24 -14.11 -18.65 -16.03
N LYS A 25 -15.07 -18.19 -16.84
CA LYS A 25 -15.42 -16.77 -16.95
C LYS A 25 -15.83 -16.19 -15.60
N ALA A 26 -16.69 -16.88 -14.85
CA ALA A 26 -17.14 -16.44 -13.53
C ALA A 26 -15.99 -16.42 -12.50
N GLY A 27 -15.12 -17.44 -12.51
CA GLY A 27 -13.94 -17.48 -11.64
C GLY A 27 -12.98 -16.32 -11.94
N CYS A 28 -12.74 -16.03 -13.21
CA CYS A 28 -11.85 -14.95 -13.64
C CYS A 28 -12.39 -13.56 -13.25
N VAL A 29 -13.70 -13.34 -13.39
CA VAL A 29 -14.37 -12.11 -12.92
C VAL A 29 -14.21 -11.96 -11.40
N PHE A 30 -14.48 -13.04 -10.64
CA PHE A 30 -14.33 -13.03 -9.19
C PHE A 30 -12.89 -12.71 -8.76
N ILE A 31 -11.90 -13.38 -9.35
CA ILE A 31 -10.48 -13.11 -9.10
C ILE A 31 -10.15 -11.65 -9.40
N ALA A 32 -10.60 -11.10 -10.54
CA ALA A 32 -10.32 -9.73 -10.92
C ALA A 32 -10.88 -8.72 -9.90
N ILE A 33 -12.11 -8.92 -9.42
CA ILE A 33 -12.75 -8.05 -8.42
C ILE A 33 -12.00 -8.13 -7.08
N VAL A 34 -11.69 -9.34 -6.61
CA VAL A 34 -10.99 -9.52 -5.32
C VAL A 34 -9.57 -8.99 -5.40
N LEU A 35 -8.88 -9.18 -6.53
CA LEU A 35 -7.53 -8.66 -6.76
C LEU A 35 -7.53 -7.13 -6.78
N HIS A 36 -8.52 -6.51 -7.44
CA HIS A 36 -8.70 -5.06 -7.45
C HIS A 36 -8.91 -4.51 -6.03
N PHE A 37 -9.80 -5.14 -5.25
CA PHE A 37 -10.00 -4.82 -3.84
C PHE A 37 -8.71 -4.97 -3.01
N ALA A 38 -8.00 -6.09 -3.16
CA ALA A 38 -6.82 -6.40 -2.37
C ALA A 38 -5.68 -5.38 -2.61
N PHE A 39 -5.45 -4.97 -3.86
CA PHE A 39 -4.48 -3.93 -4.16
C PHE A 39 -4.90 -2.58 -3.58
N LEU A 40 -6.12 -2.10 -3.83
CA LEU A 40 -6.57 -0.81 -3.28
C LEU A 40 -6.56 -0.80 -1.74
N ALA A 41 -6.94 -1.92 -1.11
CA ALA A 41 -6.87 -2.07 0.34
C ALA A 41 -5.42 -1.98 0.82
N SER A 42 -4.47 -2.60 0.11
CA SER A 42 -3.05 -2.50 0.45
C SER A 42 -2.57 -1.05 0.43
N PHE A 43 -2.89 -0.27 -0.60
CA PHE A 43 -2.53 1.16 -0.68
C PHE A 43 -3.21 2.02 0.37
N SER A 44 -4.47 1.73 0.69
CA SER A 44 -5.18 2.38 1.80
C SER A 44 -4.45 2.13 3.12
N TRP A 45 -4.03 0.90 3.39
CA TRP A 45 -3.23 0.57 4.57
C TRP A 45 -1.85 1.20 4.56
N MET A 46 -1.16 1.27 3.43
CA MET A 46 0.11 2.00 3.30
C MET A 46 -0.07 3.49 3.64
N SER A 47 -1.18 4.10 3.19
CA SER A 47 -1.52 5.51 3.46
C SER A 47 -1.81 5.77 4.94
N ILE A 48 -2.55 4.87 5.60
CA ILE A 48 -2.78 4.93 7.04
C ILE A 48 -1.46 4.80 7.81
N ILE A 49 -0.61 3.86 7.40
CA ILE A 49 0.70 3.63 8.03
C ILE A 49 1.60 4.86 7.86
N ALA A 50 1.67 5.44 6.66
CA ALA A 50 2.47 6.63 6.38
C ALA A 50 2.07 7.80 7.30
N PHE A 51 0.77 8.06 7.43
CA PHE A 51 0.23 9.07 8.34
C PHE A 51 0.54 8.76 9.81
N ASP A 52 0.32 7.51 10.25
CA ASP A 52 0.56 7.09 11.62
C ASP A 52 2.04 7.17 12.00
N THR A 53 2.95 6.81 11.10
CA THR A 53 4.39 6.92 11.28
C THR A 53 4.81 8.38 11.42
N TRP A 54 4.36 9.25 10.51
CA TRP A 54 4.63 10.68 10.62
C TRP A 54 4.13 11.27 11.94
N ARG A 55 2.90 10.93 12.33
CA ARG A 55 2.30 11.39 13.58
C ARG A 55 3.10 10.92 14.79
N ALA A 56 3.56 9.67 14.80
CA ALA A 56 4.37 9.14 15.89
C ALA A 56 5.65 9.95 16.10
N PHE A 57 6.39 10.27 15.02
CA PHE A 57 7.64 11.02 15.11
C PHE A 57 7.43 12.52 15.35
N SER A 58 6.35 13.11 14.84
CA SER A 58 6.07 14.54 15.00
C SER A 58 5.55 14.90 16.40
N PHE A 59 4.80 13.99 17.02
CA PHE A 59 4.19 14.21 18.33
C PHE A 59 4.88 13.43 19.46
N SER A 60 6.05 12.85 19.21
CA SER A 60 6.81 12.07 20.21
C SER A 60 7.21 12.86 21.46
N GLY A 61 7.06 14.20 21.47
CA GLY A 61 7.22 15.07 22.65
C GLY A 61 5.93 15.38 23.42
N GLN A 62 4.75 15.03 22.91
CA GLN A 62 3.47 15.28 23.58
C GLN A 62 2.73 13.98 23.85
N SER A 63 2.91 13.52 25.10
CA SER A 63 1.96 12.66 25.80
C SER A 63 1.85 11.23 25.26
N ALA A 64 2.56 10.32 25.94
CA ALA A 64 2.00 9.01 26.25
C ALA A 64 0.73 9.22 27.11
N MET A 65 -0.33 9.77 26.51
CA MET A 65 -1.63 9.89 27.14
C MET A 65 -2.05 8.45 27.38
N ARG A 66 -2.08 8.03 28.65
CA ARG A 66 -2.66 6.77 29.12
C ARG A 66 -3.98 6.59 28.37
N SER A 67 -3.93 5.81 27.29
CA SER A 67 -5.07 5.67 26.40
C SER A 67 -6.02 4.74 27.10
N ASP A 68 -7.16 5.26 27.53
CA ASP A 68 -8.32 4.44 27.84
C ASP A 68 -8.49 3.37 26.74
N LYS A 69 -8.64 2.10 27.16
CA LYS A 69 -8.81 0.95 26.26
C LYS A 69 -9.96 1.19 25.28
N ALA A 70 -11.01 1.91 25.71
CA ALA A 70 -12.13 2.30 24.86
C ALA A 70 -11.71 3.25 23.73
N LYS A 71 -10.91 4.29 24.04
CA LYS A 71 -10.39 5.25 23.05
C LYS A 71 -9.40 4.60 22.07
N GLN A 72 -8.62 3.62 22.52
CA GLN A 72 -7.76 2.83 21.64
C GLN A 72 -8.57 1.96 20.69
N ARG A 73 -9.57 1.23 21.20
CA ARG A 73 -10.47 0.41 20.39
C ARG A 73 -11.20 1.25 19.35
N GLN A 74 -11.72 2.42 19.72
CA GLN A 74 -12.39 3.33 18.79
C GLN A 74 -11.44 3.80 17.67
N ARG A 75 -10.18 4.11 17.99
CA ARG A 75 -9.16 4.48 16.98
C ARG A 75 -8.88 3.34 16.00
N ILE A 76 -8.76 2.10 16.51
CA ILE A 76 -8.57 0.91 15.66
C ILE A 76 -9.77 0.69 14.74
N MET A 77 -11.00 0.77 15.28
CA MET A 77 -12.22 0.61 14.49
C MET A 77 -12.35 1.68 13.40
N LYS A 78 -12.04 2.95 13.71
CA LYS A 78 -12.00 4.02 12.71
C LYS A 78 -11.00 3.72 11.60
N ARG A 79 -9.80 3.24 11.93
CA ARG A 79 -8.78 2.85 10.94
C ARG A 79 -9.23 1.66 10.08
N LEU A 80 -9.93 0.68 10.65
CA LEU A 80 -10.49 -0.44 9.89
C LEU A 80 -11.58 0.01 8.92
N ALA A 81 -12.48 0.88 9.37
CA ALA A 81 -13.50 1.48 8.50
C ALA A 81 -12.88 2.28 7.34
N ILE A 82 -11.88 3.11 7.64
CA ILE A 82 -11.18 3.87 6.58
C ILE A 82 -10.37 2.94 5.68
N GLY A 83 -9.73 1.91 6.21
CA GLY A 83 -8.83 1.02 5.49
C GLY A 83 -9.54 0.06 4.54
N TYR A 84 -10.48 -0.73 5.07
CA TYR A 84 -11.16 -1.79 4.32
C TYR A 84 -12.56 -1.40 3.86
N LEU A 85 -13.38 -0.79 4.73
CA LEU A 85 -14.79 -0.54 4.39
C LEU A 85 -14.91 0.48 3.24
N SER A 86 -14.10 1.55 3.24
CA SER A 86 -14.10 2.53 2.16
C SER A 86 -13.78 1.90 0.80
N VAL A 87 -12.75 1.06 0.74
CA VAL A 87 -12.31 0.36 -0.47
C VAL A 87 -13.35 -0.68 -0.90
N PHE A 88 -13.92 -1.40 0.06
CA PHE A 88 -14.98 -2.37 -0.20
C PHE A 88 -16.19 -1.71 -0.86
N VAL A 89 -16.69 -0.61 -0.28
CA VAL A 89 -17.82 0.15 -0.82
C VAL A 89 -17.51 0.64 -2.24
N LEU A 90 -16.29 1.18 -2.46
CA LEU A 90 -15.86 1.63 -3.78
C LEU A 90 -15.88 0.49 -4.82
N VAL A 91 -15.29 -0.66 -4.51
CA VAL A 91 -15.23 -1.79 -5.45
C VAL A 91 -16.62 -2.39 -5.72
N ILE A 92 -17.51 -2.43 -4.71
CA ILE A 92 -18.89 -2.88 -4.89
C ILE A 92 -19.66 -1.93 -5.82
N ILE A 93 -19.53 -0.61 -5.65
CA ILE A 93 -20.16 0.37 -6.54
C ILE A 93 -19.63 0.19 -7.96
N LEU A 94 -18.31 0.07 -8.15
CA LEU A 94 -17.71 -0.15 -9.46
C LEU A 94 -18.20 -1.45 -10.11
N THR A 95 -18.33 -2.53 -9.33
CA THR A 95 -18.86 -3.80 -9.81
C THR A 95 -20.32 -3.66 -10.25
N ALA A 96 -21.15 -2.94 -9.49
CA ALA A 96 -22.53 -2.68 -9.84
C ALA A 96 -22.65 -1.83 -11.12
N LEU A 97 -21.77 -0.84 -11.30
CA LEU A 97 -21.72 -0.01 -12.52
C LEU A 97 -21.28 -0.80 -13.76
N ASP A 98 -20.38 -1.78 -13.60
CA ASP A 98 -19.98 -2.69 -14.68
C ASP A 98 -21.13 -3.62 -15.07
N GLN A 99 -21.83 -4.19 -14.08
CA GLN A 99 -22.97 -5.08 -14.32
C GLN A 99 -24.19 -4.38 -14.91
N SER A 100 -24.43 -3.12 -14.57
CA SER A 100 -25.53 -2.32 -15.13
C SER A 100 -25.23 -1.81 -16.55
N GLY A 101 -23.98 -1.94 -17.03
CA GLY A 101 -23.54 -1.40 -18.31
C GLY A 101 -23.33 0.12 -18.31
N ALA A 102 -23.50 0.79 -17.16
CA ALA A 102 -23.31 2.24 -17.04
C ALA A 102 -21.84 2.65 -17.19
N PHE A 103 -20.89 1.78 -16.80
CA PHE A 103 -19.47 2.01 -16.97
C PHE A 103 -18.76 0.69 -17.30
N ALA A 104 -18.23 0.56 -18.52
CA ALA A 104 -17.66 -0.69 -19.02
C ALA A 104 -16.25 -0.94 -18.45
N ILE A 105 -16.16 -1.48 -17.24
CA ILE A 105 -14.89 -1.86 -16.58
C ILE A 105 -14.33 -3.14 -17.19
N ARG A 106 -15.21 -4.10 -17.53
CA ARG A 106 -14.85 -5.42 -18.07
C ARG A 106 -13.93 -6.16 -17.10
N TYR A 107 -14.44 -6.47 -15.90
CA TYR A 107 -13.74 -7.36 -14.98
C TYR A 107 -13.58 -8.76 -15.61
N GLY A 108 -12.35 -9.27 -15.63
CA GLY A 108 -12.02 -10.55 -16.28
C GLY A 108 -12.02 -10.47 -17.81
N GLY A 109 -11.51 -11.50 -18.48
CA GLY A 109 -11.45 -11.55 -19.94
C GLY A 109 -10.34 -12.46 -20.48
N SER A 110 -10.18 -12.48 -21.80
CA SER A 110 -9.23 -13.37 -22.49
C SER A 110 -7.76 -12.98 -22.33
N LYS A 111 -7.47 -11.71 -22.01
CA LYS A 111 -6.10 -11.23 -21.74
C LYS A 111 -5.63 -11.46 -20.30
N GLY A 112 -6.47 -12.07 -19.46
CA GLY A 112 -6.19 -12.36 -18.06
C GLY A 112 -7.29 -11.88 -17.11
N CYS A 113 -7.20 -12.34 -15.85
CA CYS A 113 -8.17 -12.04 -14.80
C CYS A 113 -7.86 -10.71 -14.11
N TRP A 114 -8.09 -9.64 -14.87
CA TRP A 114 -7.91 -8.25 -14.47
C TRP A 114 -8.98 -7.34 -15.09
N ILE A 115 -8.85 -6.03 -14.92
CA ILE A 115 -9.65 -5.00 -15.60
C ILE A 115 -9.18 -4.91 -17.06
N ASN A 116 -10.00 -5.39 -18.00
CA ASN A 116 -9.62 -5.49 -19.42
C ASN A 116 -10.01 -4.28 -20.27
N ASN A 117 -10.61 -3.24 -19.68
CA ASN A 117 -10.72 -1.92 -20.29
C ASN A 117 -9.58 -1.02 -19.80
N GLY A 118 -8.74 -0.54 -20.74
CA GLY A 118 -7.57 0.30 -20.43
C GLY A 118 -7.94 1.64 -19.79
N ASP A 119 -8.95 2.33 -20.32
CA ASP A 119 -9.42 3.60 -19.76
C ASP A 119 -10.02 3.39 -18.37
N ALA A 120 -10.85 2.36 -18.20
CA ALA A 120 -11.39 2.03 -16.88
C ALA A 120 -10.27 1.71 -15.88
N ASN A 121 -9.28 0.89 -16.27
CA ASN A 121 -8.12 0.56 -15.45
C ASN A 121 -7.32 1.82 -15.07
N LEU A 122 -7.17 2.79 -15.98
CA LEU A 122 -6.56 4.07 -15.67
C LEU A 122 -7.33 4.81 -14.57
N TYR A 123 -8.64 4.99 -14.75
CA TYR A 123 -9.47 5.78 -13.83
C TYR A 123 -9.70 5.15 -12.47
N ILE A 124 -9.95 3.84 -12.42
CA ILE A 124 -10.38 3.16 -11.18
C ILE A 124 -9.24 2.52 -10.40
N PHE A 125 -8.07 2.34 -11.04
CA PHE A 125 -6.93 1.70 -10.41
C PHE A 125 -5.69 2.60 -10.44
N VAL A 126 -5.17 2.95 -11.62
CA VAL A 126 -3.90 3.68 -11.74
C VAL A 126 -3.96 5.05 -11.08
N ILE A 127 -5.02 5.84 -11.30
CA ILE A 127 -5.17 7.16 -10.69
C ILE A 127 -5.28 7.06 -9.15
N PRO A 128 -6.17 6.25 -8.57
CA PRO A 128 -6.22 6.06 -7.11
C PRO A 128 -4.90 5.61 -6.49
N VAL A 129 -4.20 4.68 -7.14
CA VAL A 129 -2.88 4.22 -6.68
C VAL A 129 -1.85 5.34 -6.75
N SER A 130 -1.84 6.13 -7.82
CA SER A 130 -0.93 7.28 -7.99
C SER A 130 -1.16 8.34 -6.92
N LEU A 131 -2.43 8.66 -6.61
CA LEU A 131 -2.78 9.58 -5.53
C LEU A 131 -2.31 9.07 -4.16
N ALA A 132 -2.47 7.77 -3.89
CA ALA A 132 -1.97 7.15 -2.67
C ALA A 132 -0.43 7.20 -2.58
N LEU A 133 0.28 7.01 -3.70
CA LEU A 133 1.74 7.14 -3.75
C LEU A 133 2.21 8.57 -3.45
N VAL A 134 1.55 9.58 -4.01
CA VAL A 134 1.84 11.00 -3.72
C VAL A 134 1.60 11.30 -2.24
N TRP A 135 0.47 10.86 -1.71
CA TRP A 135 0.16 10.98 -0.28
C TRP A 135 1.24 10.35 0.59
N ASN A 136 1.65 9.11 0.27
CA ASN A 136 2.70 8.41 0.99
C ASN A 136 4.05 9.12 0.91
N ALA A 137 4.41 9.68 -0.25
CA ALA A 137 5.64 10.45 -0.44
C ALA A 137 5.65 11.72 0.42
N VAL A 138 4.52 12.44 0.52
CA VAL A 138 4.40 13.60 1.40
C VAL A 138 4.67 13.20 2.85
N PHE A 139 3.98 12.17 3.37
CA PHE A 139 4.18 11.72 4.75
C PHE A 139 5.56 11.13 5.00
N PHE A 140 6.19 10.51 3.99
CA PHE A 140 7.59 10.08 4.07
C PHE A 140 8.52 11.25 4.34
N VAL A 141 8.43 12.30 3.51
CA VAL A 141 9.27 13.49 3.65
C VAL A 141 9.04 14.17 5.00
N LEU A 142 7.77 14.29 5.43
CA LEU A 142 7.45 14.85 6.74
C LEU A 142 7.99 13.98 7.89
N THR A 143 7.93 12.66 7.78
CA THR A 143 8.50 11.72 8.76
C THR A 143 10.01 11.90 8.87
N VAL A 144 10.72 11.94 7.74
CA VAL A 144 12.17 12.15 7.71
C VAL A 144 12.54 13.48 8.36
N LYS A 145 11.79 14.56 8.08
CA LYS A 145 11.98 15.87 8.73
C LYS A 145 11.78 15.78 10.24
N ALA A 146 10.71 15.14 10.71
CA ALA A 146 10.43 14.98 12.14
C ALA A 146 11.55 14.20 12.86
N ILE A 147 12.04 13.11 12.26
CA ILE A 147 13.17 12.33 12.80
C ILE A 147 14.43 13.19 12.92
N ARG A 148 14.76 13.98 11.89
CA ARG A 148 15.95 14.85 11.89
C ARG A 148 15.87 15.91 12.98
N VAL A 149 14.70 16.55 13.15
CA VAL A 149 14.48 17.56 14.19
C VAL A 149 14.63 16.94 15.58
N ALA A 150 14.00 15.78 15.82
CA ALA A 150 14.10 15.08 17.10
C ALA A 150 15.56 14.73 17.47
N LYS A 151 16.35 14.31 16.47
CA LYS A 151 17.77 13.98 16.63
C LYS A 151 18.66 15.20 16.88
N GLN A 152 18.37 16.33 16.24
CA GLN A 152 19.06 17.60 16.51
C GLN A 152 18.82 18.06 17.95
N GLN A 153 17.59 17.91 18.45
CA GLN A 153 17.23 18.28 19.82
C GLN A 153 17.93 17.40 20.87
N SER A 154 18.28 16.15 20.54
CA SER A 154 18.93 15.22 21.48
C SER A 154 20.45 15.39 21.62
N ARG A 155 21.05 16.47 21.07
CA ARG A 155 22.51 16.75 21.09
C ARG A 155 23.39 15.56 20.66
N ALA A 156 22.92 14.73 19.73
CA ALA A 156 23.72 13.62 19.22
C ALA A 156 24.81 14.13 18.26
N ALA A 157 26.09 13.86 18.54
CA ALA A 157 27.17 14.09 17.58
C ALA A 157 26.95 13.17 16.36
N VAL A 158 26.92 13.74 15.16
CA VAL A 158 26.70 12.98 13.92
C VAL A 158 27.99 12.24 13.55
N ASN A 159 28.04 10.94 13.81
CA ASN A 159 29.14 10.06 13.40
C ASN A 159 28.72 9.24 12.16
N GLU A 160 29.68 8.71 11.39
CA GLU A 160 29.40 7.88 10.19
C GLU A 160 28.49 6.67 10.46
N GLY A 161 28.65 6.02 11.64
CA GLY A 161 27.79 4.92 12.06
C GLY A 161 26.31 5.32 12.23
N ASP A 162 26.06 6.58 12.54
CA ASP A 162 24.72 7.13 12.77
C ASP A 162 24.03 7.48 11.43
N GLN A 163 24.79 7.87 10.41
CA GLN A 163 24.27 8.04 9.04
C GLN A 163 23.84 6.72 8.41
N LYS A 164 24.65 5.65 8.55
CA LYS A 164 24.28 4.31 8.06
C LYS A 164 23.00 3.82 8.74
N ARG A 165 22.85 4.07 10.05
CA ARG A 165 21.64 3.73 10.80
C ARG A 165 20.42 4.51 10.30
N ASP A 166 20.56 5.81 10.03
CA ASP A 166 19.47 6.64 9.51
C ASP A 166 18.99 6.14 8.13
N ILE A 167 19.92 5.81 7.23
CA ILE A 167 19.58 5.25 5.90
C ILE A 167 18.77 3.96 6.05
N VAL A 168 19.19 3.06 6.95
CA VAL A 168 18.45 1.82 7.21
C VAL A 168 17.04 2.12 7.75
N VAL A 169 16.90 3.08 8.66
CA VAL A 169 15.59 3.49 9.18
C VAL A 169 14.70 4.06 8.08
N TYR A 170 15.24 4.94 7.23
CA TYR A 170 14.48 5.53 6.13
C TYR A 170 14.08 4.50 5.08
N ALA A 171 14.99 3.58 4.73
CA ALA A 171 14.69 2.45 3.85
C ALA A 171 13.59 1.56 4.44
N LYS A 172 13.63 1.32 5.76
CA LYS A 172 12.59 0.57 6.48
C LYS A 172 11.21 1.21 6.42
N ILE A 173 11.16 2.53 6.49
CA ILE A 173 9.89 3.28 6.41
C ILE A 173 9.41 3.33 4.95
N ALA A 174 10.30 3.59 4.00
CA ALA A 174 9.98 3.68 2.57
C ALA A 174 9.42 2.37 2.01
N SER A 175 9.93 1.22 2.45
CA SER A 175 9.41 -0.10 2.02
C SER A 175 7.94 -0.33 2.39
N LEU A 176 7.43 0.36 3.42
CA LEU A 176 6.04 0.28 3.85
C LEU A 176 5.09 1.14 3.00
N MET A 177 5.64 2.00 2.14
CA MET A 177 4.89 3.05 1.44
C MET A 177 4.58 2.73 -0.02
N GLY A 178 5.08 1.60 -0.53
CA GLY A 178 4.70 1.08 -1.84
C GLY A 178 5.37 1.74 -3.05
N PHE A 179 6.44 2.51 -2.86
CA PHE A 179 7.11 3.26 -3.95
C PHE A 179 7.61 2.38 -5.11
N ALA A 180 7.79 1.07 -4.90
CA ALA A 180 8.06 0.12 -5.98
C ALA A 180 7.02 0.19 -7.11
N TRP A 181 5.76 0.54 -6.80
CA TRP A 181 4.69 0.66 -7.79
C TRP A 181 4.86 1.79 -8.79
N VAL A 182 5.76 2.74 -8.54
CA VAL A 182 6.16 3.70 -9.56
C VAL A 182 6.70 2.97 -10.79
N PHE A 183 7.51 1.91 -10.60
CA PHE A 183 8.01 1.11 -11.72
C PHE A 183 6.86 0.42 -12.48
N GLY A 184 5.85 -0.10 -11.79
CA GLY A 184 4.69 -0.74 -12.42
C GLY A 184 3.84 0.25 -13.23
N ILE A 185 3.66 1.47 -12.73
CA ILE A 185 2.96 2.55 -13.45
C ILE A 185 3.78 2.96 -14.68
N LEU A 186 5.07 3.25 -14.51
CA LEU A 186 5.94 3.63 -15.63
C LEU A 186 6.06 2.50 -16.66
N ALA A 187 5.98 1.24 -16.24
CA ALA A 187 5.95 0.11 -17.17
C ALA A 187 4.73 0.11 -18.08
N ALA A 188 3.59 0.61 -17.58
CA ALA A 188 2.36 0.71 -18.37
C ALA A 188 2.37 1.86 -19.39
N PHE A 189 3.15 2.92 -19.17
CA PHE A 189 3.13 4.13 -20.01
C PHE A 189 4.41 4.39 -20.81
N ILE A 190 5.56 3.88 -20.34
CA ILE A 190 6.87 4.23 -20.89
C ILE A 190 7.55 3.01 -21.50
N SER A 191 7.76 1.95 -20.70
CA SER A 191 8.59 0.82 -21.12
C SER A 191 8.33 -0.44 -20.31
N GLU A 192 7.99 -1.54 -20.98
CA GLU A 192 7.74 -2.84 -20.36
C GLU A 192 8.93 -3.37 -19.54
N TYR A 193 10.17 -2.94 -19.86
CA TYR A 193 11.38 -3.32 -19.11
C TYR A 193 11.35 -2.82 -17.66
N LEU A 194 10.52 -1.83 -17.32
CA LEU A 194 10.33 -1.37 -15.93
C LEU A 194 9.52 -2.39 -15.09
N MET A 195 8.95 -3.43 -15.71
CA MET A 195 8.32 -4.54 -15.00
C MET A 195 9.34 -5.38 -14.22
N PHE A 196 10.59 -5.53 -14.70
CA PHE A 196 11.64 -6.27 -13.99
C PHE A 196 11.94 -5.70 -12.59
N PRO A 197 12.32 -4.41 -12.44
CA PRO A 197 12.52 -3.84 -11.11
C PRO A 197 11.22 -3.84 -10.29
N PHE A 198 10.05 -3.60 -10.91
CA PHE A 198 8.77 -3.69 -10.21
C PHE A 198 8.56 -5.04 -9.52
N VAL A 199 8.74 -6.15 -10.26
CA VAL A 199 8.58 -7.51 -9.72
C VAL A 199 9.61 -7.79 -8.63
N ILE A 200 10.88 -7.43 -8.84
CA ILE A 200 11.94 -7.63 -7.84
C ILE A 200 11.60 -6.91 -6.53
N PHE A 201 11.25 -5.63 -6.58
CA PHE A 201 10.96 -4.86 -5.36
C PHE A 201 9.66 -5.30 -4.68
N THR A 202 8.61 -5.62 -5.44
CA THR A 202 7.32 -6.04 -4.85
C THR A 202 7.36 -7.44 -4.24
N THR A 203 8.09 -8.38 -4.84
CA THR A 203 8.31 -9.71 -4.26
C THR A 203 9.20 -9.65 -3.03
N ALA A 204 10.24 -8.81 -3.05
CA ALA A 204 11.10 -8.58 -1.88
C ALA A 204 10.39 -7.82 -0.74
N GLN A 205 9.34 -7.05 -1.04
CA GLN A 205 8.66 -6.18 -0.07
C GLN A 205 8.16 -6.97 1.15
N GLY A 206 7.55 -8.14 0.94
CA GLY A 206 7.04 -8.97 2.04
C GLY A 206 8.16 -9.48 2.96
N VAL A 207 9.25 -9.96 2.38
CA VAL A 207 10.45 -10.43 3.10
C VAL A 207 11.05 -9.28 3.91
N PHE A 208 11.18 -8.11 3.28
CA PHE A 208 11.74 -6.94 3.93
C PHE A 208 10.90 -6.48 5.13
N ILE A 209 9.57 -6.50 5.00
CA ILE A 209 8.64 -6.19 6.11
C ILE A 209 8.84 -7.18 7.27
N ALA A 210 8.90 -8.48 6.97
CA ALA A 210 9.07 -9.52 7.98
C ALA A 210 10.41 -9.36 8.73
N VAL A 211 11.53 -9.22 8.00
CA VAL A 211 12.85 -9.02 8.60
C VAL A 211 12.88 -7.74 9.44
N SER A 212 12.38 -6.62 8.90
CA SER A 212 12.53 -5.30 9.52
C SER A 212 11.66 -5.07 10.75
N PHE A 213 10.49 -5.69 10.83
CA PHE A 213 9.49 -5.41 11.87
C PHE A 213 9.07 -6.62 12.71
N VAL A 214 9.31 -7.85 12.25
CA VAL A 214 8.98 -9.07 12.99
C VAL A 214 10.24 -9.70 13.58
N PHE A 215 11.29 -9.88 12.78
CA PHE A 215 12.49 -10.60 13.20
C PHE A 215 13.60 -9.70 13.79
N THR A 216 13.57 -8.39 13.52
CA THR A 216 14.48 -7.48 14.22
C THR A 216 13.97 -7.28 15.66
N ARG A 217 14.67 -7.85 16.66
CA ARG A 217 14.38 -7.62 18.08
C ARG A 217 14.46 -6.11 18.39
N ARG A 218 13.49 -5.63 19.19
CA ARG A 218 13.54 -4.30 19.81
C ARG A 218 14.66 -4.23 20.83
#